data_AF-A0A1H3VG63-F1
#
_entry.id   AF-A0A1H3VG63-F1
#
_cell.length_a   1.000
_cell.length_b   1.000
_cell.length_c   1.000
_cell.angle_alpha   90.00
_cell.angle_beta   90.00
_cell.angle_gamma   90.00
#
_symmetry.space_group_name_H-M   'P 1'
#
loop_
_entity.id
_entity.type
_entity.pdbx_description
1 polymer ?
#
loop_
_entity_poly.entity_id
_entity_poly.type
_entity_poly.pdbx_seq_one_letter_code
_entity_poly.pdbx_strand_id
1 'polypeptide(L)' 'MIPQRTSEDYADIVNLPRPEPQNHQRMALAKRAAQFAPFAALTGFDKVVAETIRQHEESIDD' A
#
# COMPACT_ATOMS: atom_id res chain seq x y z
N MET A 1 21.71 1.85 -8.36
CA MET A 1 20.54 1.55 -9.21
C MET A 1 19.84 0.34 -8.61
N ILE A 2 18.60 0.49 -8.15
CA ILE A 2 17.80 -0.66 -7.66
C ILE A 2 17.26 -1.38 -8.90
N PRO A 3 17.47 -2.70 -9.04
CA PRO A 3 16.93 -3.42 -10.18
C PRO A 3 15.40 -3.45 -10.11
N GLN A 4 14.76 -3.12 -11.23
CA GLN A 4 13.32 -3.27 -11.37
C GLN A 4 13.01 -4.76 -11.47
N ARG A 5 12.21 -5.28 -10.55
CA ARG A 5 11.75 -6.67 -10.56
C ARG A 5 10.41 -6.77 -11.26
N THR A 6 10.23 -7.85 -12.01
CA THR A 6 8.97 -8.15 -12.70
C THR A 6 8.20 -9.22 -11.93
N SER A 7 6.94 -9.47 -12.31
CA SER A 7 6.17 -10.58 -11.73
C SER A 7 6.77 -11.96 -12.02
N GLU A 8 7.54 -12.08 -13.11
CA GLU A 8 8.19 -13.32 -13.53
C GLU A 8 9.27 -13.78 -12.55
N ASP A 9 9.94 -12.83 -11.88
CA ASP A 9 10.99 -13.10 -10.89
C ASP A 9 10.48 -13.86 -9.64
N TYR A 10 9.16 -13.97 -9.47
CA TYR A 10 8.49 -14.63 -8.34
C TYR A 10 7.52 -15.74 -8.77
N ALA A 11 7.61 -16.21 -10.02
CA ALA A 11 6.68 -17.19 -10.57
C ALA A 11 6.68 -18.52 -9.78
N ASP A 12 7.77 -18.83 -9.09
CA ASP A 12 7.95 -19.99 -8.23
C ASP A 12 7.17 -19.91 -6.90
N ILE A 13 6.87 -18.71 -6.41
CA ILE A 13 6.18 -18.51 -5.12
C ILE A 13 4.78 -17.89 -5.25
N VAL A 14 4.45 -17.26 -6.38
CA VAL A 14 3.21 -16.46 -6.54
C VAL A 14 1.93 -17.26 -6.32
N ASN A 15 1.94 -18.55 -6.67
CA ASN A 15 0.79 -19.45 -6.56
C ASN A 15 0.83 -20.36 -5.32
N LEU A 16 1.83 -20.20 -4.44
CA LEU A 16 1.92 -21.03 -3.24
C LEU A 16 0.79 -20.71 -2.26
N PRO A 17 0.25 -21.72 -1.55
CA PRO A 17 -0.75 -21.47 -0.52
C PRO A 17 -0.16 -20.59 0.58
N ARG A 18 -0.94 -19.63 1.05
CA ARG A 18 -0.53 -18.76 2.16
C ARG A 18 -0.38 -19.59 3.45
N PRO A 19 0.74 -19.47 4.18
CA PRO A 19 0.89 -20.14 5.46
C PRO A 19 -0.17 -19.69 6.48
N GLU A 20 -0.83 -20.66 7.13
CA GLU A 20 -1.77 -20.41 8.21
C GLU A 20 -1.07 -20.58 9.57
N PRO A 21 -1.25 -19.63 10.53
CA PRO A 21 -0.65 -19.75 11.84
C PRO A 21 -1.30 -20.91 12.61
N GLN A 22 -0.48 -21.86 13.08
CA GLN A 22 -0.95 -23.04 13.81
C GLN A 22 -1.20 -22.78 15.29
N ASN A 23 -0.37 -21.91 15.89
CA ASN A 23 -0.32 -21.73 17.35
C ASN A 23 -0.81 -20.36 17.83
N HIS A 24 -1.08 -19.43 16.91
CA HIS A 24 -1.45 -18.05 17.24
C HIS A 24 -2.71 -17.64 16.51
N GLN A 25 -3.69 -17.14 17.27
CA GLN A 25 -4.92 -16.63 16.70
C GLN A 25 -4.62 -15.42 15.81
N ARG A 26 -5.23 -15.37 14.63
CA ARG A 26 -5.15 -14.20 13.75
C ARG A 26 -5.75 -12.97 14.43
N MET A 27 -5.10 -11.83 14.25
CA MET A 27 -5.64 -10.56 14.71
C MET A 27 -6.93 -10.22 13.96
N ALA A 28 -7.97 -9.83 14.71
CA ALA A 28 -9.23 -9.37 14.14
C ALA A 28 -9.01 -8.21 13.14
N LEU A 29 -9.81 -8.16 12.08
CA LEU A 29 -9.65 -7.17 10.99
C LEU A 29 -9.72 -5.72 11.49
N ALA A 30 -10.62 -5.41 12.42
CA ALA A 30 -10.72 -4.08 13.02
C ALA A 30 -9.45 -3.67 13.79
N LYS A 31 -8.82 -4.61 14.52
CA LYS A 31 -7.55 -4.35 15.22
C LYS A 31 -6.39 -4.14 14.24
N ARG A 32 -6.41 -4.82 13.08
CA ARG A 32 -5.46 -4.55 11.99
C ARG A 32 -5.64 -3.14 11.42
N ALA A 33 -6.88 -2.71 11.18
CA ALA A 33 -7.17 -1.36 10.67
C ALA A 33 -6.76 -0.26 11.65
N ALA A 34 -6.92 -0.49 12.96
CA ALA A 34 -6.56 0.49 13.99
C ALA A 34 -5.08 0.91 13.98
N GLN A 35 -4.16 0.08 13.46
CA GLN A 35 -2.75 0.46 13.31
C GLN A 35 -2.56 1.65 12.37
N PHE A 36 -3.48 1.82 11.41
CA PHE A 36 -3.50 2.93 10.45
C PHE A 36 -4.38 4.10 10.90
N ALA A 37 -4.97 4.03 12.10
CA ALA A 37 -5.79 5.11 12.66
C ALA A 37 -5.08 6.48 12.73
N PRO A 38 -3.76 6.59 12.99
CA PRO A 38 -3.07 7.89 12.98
C PRO A 38 -3.19 8.65 11.65
N PHE A 39 -3.44 7.95 10.53
CA PHE A 39 -3.62 8.55 9.21
C PHE A 39 -5.09 8.84 8.87
N ALA A 40 -6.03 8.53 9.77
CA ALA A 40 -7.44 8.81 9.53
C ALA A 40 -7.71 10.31 9.32
N ALA A 41 -6.89 11.19 9.89
CA ALA A 41 -6.98 12.63 9.65
C ALA A 41 -6.75 13.03 8.19
N LEU A 42 -6.12 12.20 7.36
CA LEU A 42 -5.97 12.45 5.92
C LEU A 42 -7.29 12.30 5.15
N THR A 43 -8.31 11.68 5.76
CA THR A 43 -9.65 11.65 5.17
C THR A 43 -10.22 13.07 5.09
N GLY A 44 -10.63 13.50 3.90
CA GLY A 44 -11.12 14.86 3.64
C GLY A 44 -10.08 15.82 3.03
N PHE A 45 -8.81 15.41 2.89
CA PHE A 45 -7.78 16.18 2.18
C PHE A 45 -7.70 15.86 0.67
N ASP A 46 -8.65 15.09 0.14
CA ASP A 46 -8.65 14.63 -1.25
C ASP A 46 -8.48 15.77 -2.26
N LYS A 47 -9.09 16.93 -1.98
CA LYS A 47 -8.97 18.13 -2.82
C LYS A 47 -7.55 18.70 -2.84
N VAL A 48 -6.89 18.75 -1.68
CA VAL A 48 -5.51 19.27 -1.55
C VAL A 48 -4.53 18.32 -2.23
N VAL A 49 -4.75 17.00 -2.09
CA VAL A 49 -3.94 15.98 -2.76
C VAL A 49 -4.08 16.11 -4.28
N ALA A 50 -5.32 16.24 -4.79
CA ALA A 50 -5.57 16.41 -6.22
C ALA A 50 -4.94 17.69 -6.78
N GLU A 51 -5.02 18.81 -6.06
CA GLU A 51 -4.39 20.06 -6.46
C GLU A 51 -2.85 19.95 -6.51
N THR A 52 -2.26 19.29 -5.52
CA THR A 52 -0.81 19.06 -5.46
C THR A 52 -0.34 18.19 -6.63
N ILE A 53 -1.10 17.15 -7.01
CA ILE A 53 -0.81 16.30 -8.17
C ILE A 53 -0.80 17.15 -9.44
N ARG A 54 -1.84 17.97 -9.67
CA ARG A 54 -1.92 18.83 -10.86
C ARG A 54 -0.72 19.78 -10.97
N GLN A 55 -0.36 20.46 -9.88
CA GLN A 55 0.79 21.37 -9.86
C GLN A 55 2.10 20.66 -10.18
N HIS A 56 2.25 19.43 -9.68
CA HIS A 56 3.44 18.62 -9.96
C HIS A 56 3.49 18.16 -11.43
N GLU A 57 2.37 17.73 -12.01
CA GLU A 57 2.28 17.40 -13.43
C GLU A 57 2.63 18.61 -14.30
N GLU A 58 2.08 19.79 -14.00
CA GLU A 58 2.42 21.04 -14.70
C GLU A 58 3.92 21.38 -14.62
N SER A 59 4.57 21.09 -13.49
CA SER A 59 6.02 21.35 -13.32
C SER A 59 6.94 20.36 -14.03
N ILE A 60 6.43 19.19 -14.43
CA ILE A 60 7.20 18.18 -15.17
C ILE A 60 7.15 18.43 -16.67
N ASP A 61 6.07 19.04 -17.14
CA ASP A 61 5.84 19.31 -18.56
C ASP A 61 6.55 20.60 -19.06
N ASP A 62 7.09 21.43 -18.15
CA ASP A 62 7.98 22.57 -18.41
C ASP A 62 9.49 22.19 -18.40
#